data_AF-A0A128FC75-F1
#
_entry.id   AF-A0A128FC75-F1
#
_cell.length_a   1.000
_cell.length_b   1.000
_cell.length_c   1.000
_cell.angle_alpha   90.00
_cell.angle_beta   90.00
_cell.angle_gamma   90.00
#
_symmetry.space_group_name_H-M   'P 1'
#
loop_
_entity.id
_entity.type
_entity.pdbx_description
1 polymer ?
#
loop_
_entity_poly.entity_id
_entity_poly.type
_entity_poly.pdbx_seq_one_letter_code
_entity_poly.pdbx_strand_id
1 'polypeptide(L)'
;MEHKDFEALVKALCEKASLPEALDMLKVCEDEAVAEAANALTGQFALAEIEGENRVYHVFTEENDEGEEQEFVEHVMNVGDDVIVFVAWFFFTQFDIKNRDTYAAAGRTYKQPKRS
;
A
#
# COMPACT_ATOMS: atom_id res chain seq x y z
N MET A 1 8.76 8.24 12.50
CA MET A 1 9.94 8.03 11.63
C MET A 1 10.63 9.34 11.23
N GLU A 2 11.97 9.39 11.21
CA GLU A 2 12.72 10.50 10.60
C GLU A 2 12.77 10.37 9.06
N HIS A 3 13.01 11.48 8.35
CA HIS A 3 13.00 11.50 6.88
C HIS A 3 14.01 10.52 6.24
N LYS A 4 15.20 10.37 6.83
CA LYS A 4 16.23 9.45 6.33
C LYS A 4 15.83 7.98 6.49
N ASP A 5 15.18 7.66 7.60
CA ASP A 5 14.69 6.30 7.87
C ASP A 5 13.54 5.96 6.91
N PHE A 6 12.68 6.94 6.62
CA PHE A 6 11.63 6.80 5.61
C PHE A 6 12.21 6.52 4.23
N GLU A 7 13.21 7.29 3.78
CA GLU A 7 13.87 7.01 2.51
C GLU A 7 14.50 5.61 2.45
N ALA A 8 15.20 5.21 3.51
CA ALA A 8 15.84 3.90 3.58
C ALA A 8 14.80 2.77 3.52
N LEU A 9 13.72 2.90 4.28
CA LEU A 9 12.61 1.94 4.30
C LEU A 9 11.95 1.84 2.92
N VAL A 10 11.57 2.96 2.31
CA VAL A 10 10.92 2.97 1.00
C VAL A 10 11.81 2.32 -0.06
N LYS A 11 13.12 2.63 -0.07
CA LYS A 11 14.07 1.99 -1.00
C LYS A 11 14.12 0.48 -0.78
N ALA A 12 14.24 0.02 0.47
CA ALA A 12 14.30 -1.41 0.78
C ALA A 12 12.99 -2.16 0.45
N LEU A 13 11.83 -1.50 0.59
CA LEU A 13 10.54 -2.05 0.16
C LEU A 13 10.46 -2.18 -1.35
N CYS A 14 11.03 -1.24 -2.10
CA CYS A 14 11.07 -1.29 -3.57
C CYS A 14 11.96 -2.41 -4.13
N GLU A 15 12.81 -3.01 -3.30
CA GLU A 15 13.63 -4.18 -3.67
C GLU A 15 12.87 -5.51 -3.54
N LYS A 16 11.65 -5.49 -2.96
CA LYS A 16 10.81 -6.69 -2.83
C LYS A 16 10.18 -7.07 -4.15
N ALA A 17 9.92 -8.36 -4.34
CA ALA A 17 9.38 -8.87 -5.59
C ALA A 17 7.85 -8.75 -5.66
N SER A 18 7.17 -8.60 -4.52
CA SER A 18 5.72 -8.63 -4.44
C SER A 18 5.16 -7.87 -3.25
N LEU A 19 3.86 -7.57 -3.30
CA LEU A 19 3.11 -6.95 -2.20
C LEU A 19 3.20 -7.77 -0.90
N PRO A 20 3.00 -9.11 -0.88
CA PRO A 20 3.14 -9.89 0.35
C PRO A 20 4.52 -9.73 1.01
N GLU A 21 5.61 -9.76 0.22
CA GLU A 21 6.97 -9.58 0.75
C GLU A 21 7.20 -8.18 1.32
N ALA A 22 6.66 -7.15 0.66
CA ALA A 22 6.72 -5.78 1.16
C ALA A 22 5.91 -5.61 2.45
N LEU A 23 4.71 -6.19 2.49
CA LEU A 23 3.85 -6.18 3.66
C LEU A 23 4.50 -6.90 4.85
N ASP A 24 5.13 -8.05 4.63
CA ASP A 24 5.83 -8.78 5.69
C ASP A 24 7.04 -8.00 6.22
N MET A 25 7.73 -7.25 5.37
CA MET A 25 8.78 -6.33 5.82
C MET A 25 8.22 -5.16 6.64
N LEU A 26 7.08 -4.60 6.25
CA LEU A 26 6.42 -3.51 6.99
C LEU A 26 5.97 -3.95 8.39
N LYS A 27 5.47 -5.18 8.54
CA LYS A 27 5.03 -5.74 9.85
C LYS A 27 6.14 -5.84 10.90
N VAL A 28 7.40 -5.90 10.47
CA VAL A 28 8.58 -5.98 11.34
C VAL A 28 9.40 -4.68 11.32
N CYS A 29 8.80 -3.58 10.85
CA CYS A 29 9.43 -2.27 10.88
C CYS A 29 9.70 -1.84 12.33
N GLU A 30 10.83 -1.16 12.56
CA GLU A 30 11.17 -0.62 13.88
C GLU A 30 10.25 0.54 14.31
N ASP A 31 9.61 1.21 13.36
CA ASP A 31 8.58 2.20 13.66
C ASP A 31 7.26 1.49 13.97
N GLU A 32 6.87 1.54 15.24
CA GLU A 32 5.69 0.83 15.76
C GLU A 32 4.41 1.19 14.99
N ALA A 33 4.23 2.45 14.61
CA ALA A 33 3.02 2.88 13.88
C ALA A 33 2.95 2.22 12.49
N VAL A 34 4.08 2.08 11.81
CA VAL A 34 4.18 1.38 10.53
C VAL A 34 3.90 -0.12 10.70
N ALA A 35 4.50 -0.74 11.72
CA ALA A 35 4.31 -2.15 12.00
C ALA A 35 2.85 -2.47 12.36
N GLU A 36 2.23 -1.67 13.22
CA GLU A 36 0.82 -1.84 13.62
C GLU A 36 -0.13 -1.70 12.42
N ALA A 37 0.04 -0.65 11.60
CA ALA A 37 -0.77 -0.45 10.41
C ALA A 37 -0.63 -1.64 9.42
N ALA A 38 0.60 -2.12 9.20
CA ALA A 38 0.85 -3.26 8.33
C ALA A 38 0.26 -4.57 8.87
N ASN A 39 0.29 -4.77 10.20
CA ASN A 39 -0.34 -5.93 10.82
C ASN A 39 -1.85 -5.89 10.67
N ALA A 40 -2.48 -4.73 10.80
CA ALA A 40 -3.93 -4.55 10.62
C ALA A 40 -4.41 -4.93 9.21
N LEU A 41 -3.58 -4.73 8.18
CA LEU A 41 -3.89 -5.09 6.80
C LEU A 41 -3.78 -6.60 6.49
N THR A 42 -3.33 -7.41 7.45
CA THR A 42 -3.15 -8.86 7.23
C THR A 42 -4.48 -9.54 6.95
N GLY A 43 -4.57 -10.26 5.83
CA GLY A 43 -5.80 -10.96 5.44
C GLY A 43 -6.85 -10.04 4.80
N GLN A 44 -6.56 -8.76 4.63
CA GLN A 44 -7.46 -7.78 4.01
C GLN A 44 -7.18 -7.59 2.51
N PHE A 45 -6.45 -8.50 1.85
CA PHE A 45 -6.18 -8.40 0.41
C PHE A 45 -6.85 -9.53 -0.36
N ALA A 46 -7.50 -9.19 -1.47
CA ALA A 46 -8.14 -10.12 -2.38
C ALA A 46 -7.57 -9.97 -3.80
N LEU A 47 -7.53 -11.08 -4.54
CA LEU A 47 -7.16 -11.11 -5.96
C LEU A 47 -8.42 -11.32 -6.80
N ALA A 48 -8.56 -10.54 -7.86
CA ALA A 48 -9.62 -10.74 -8.85
C ALA A 48 -9.09 -10.52 -10.27
N GLU A 49 -9.55 -11.34 -11.22
CA GLU A 49 -9.24 -11.17 -12.64
C GLU A 49 -10.32 -10.30 -13.31
N ILE A 50 -9.91 -9.18 -13.90
CA ILE A 50 -10.80 -8.26 -14.63
C ILE A 50 -10.16 -7.96 -15.98
N GLU A 51 -10.87 -8.23 -17.07
CA GLU A 51 -10.40 -7.95 -18.43
C GLU A 51 -9.03 -8.59 -18.77
N GLY A 52 -8.72 -9.73 -18.14
CA GLY A 52 -7.44 -10.44 -18.30
C GLY A 52 -6.29 -9.89 -17.44
N GLU A 53 -6.57 -8.90 -16.58
CA GLU A 53 -5.63 -8.38 -15.59
C GLU A 53 -5.94 -8.95 -14.21
N ASN A 54 -4.91 -9.48 -13.53
CA ASN A 54 -5.04 -9.84 -12.12
C ASN A 54 -4.85 -8.59 -11.27
N ARG A 55 -5.89 -8.18 -10.55
CA ARG A 55 -5.91 -6.98 -9.71
C ARG A 55 -5.91 -7.36 -8.24
N VAL A 56 -5.16 -6.62 -7.44
CA VAL A 56 -5.13 -6.72 -5.98
C VAL A 56 -6.03 -5.65 -5.39
N TYR A 57 -6.94 -6.05 -4.52
CA TYR A 57 -7.85 -5.19 -3.80
C TYR A 57 -7.58 -5.25 -2.30
N HIS A 58 -7.72 -4.11 -1.62
CA HIS A 58 -7.85 -4.04 -0.17
C HIS A 58 -9.35 -4.09 0.17
N VAL A 59 -9.72 -5.01 1.06
CA VAL A 59 -11.10 -5.27 1.48
C VAL A 59 -11.23 -4.88 2.95
N PHE A 60 -12.17 -4.00 3.26
CA PHE A 60 -12.39 -3.51 4.62
C PHE A 60 -13.86 -3.22 4.87
N THR A 61 -14.25 -3.14 6.15
CA THR A 61 -15.62 -2.82 6.56
C THR A 61 -15.63 -1.49 7.28
N GLU A 62 -16.57 -0.61 6.94
CA GLU A 62 -16.86 0.61 7.69
C GLU A 62 -18.31 0.62 8.15
N GLU A 63 -18.55 1.16 9.35
CA GLU A 63 -19.90 1.41 9.85
C GLU A 63 -20.46 2.67 9.19
N ASN A 64 -21.65 2.58 8.60
CA ASN A 64 -22.33 3.74 8.03
C ASN A 64 -23.04 4.58 9.12
N ASP A 65 -23.63 5.71 8.72
CA ASP A 65 -24.37 6.62 9.64
C ASP A 65 -25.57 5.95 10.35
N GLU A 66 -26.01 4.77 9.89
CA GLU A 66 -27.12 3.99 10.45
C GLU A 66 -26.65 2.86 11.40
N GLY A 67 -25.33 2.70 11.59
CA GLY A 67 -24.76 1.65 12.42
C GLY A 67 -24.60 0.30 11.71
N GLU A 68 -24.73 0.26 10.38
CA GLU A 68 -24.60 -0.96 9.58
C GLU A 68 -23.19 -1.10 9.02
N GLU A 69 -22.57 -2.27 9.19
CA GLU A 69 -21.29 -2.60 8.58
C GLU A 69 -21.46 -2.76 7.06
N GLN A 70 -20.72 -1.98 6.28
CA GLN A 70 -20.64 -2.07 4.83
C GLN A 70 -19.24 -2.52 4.41
N GLU A 71 -19.18 -3.48 3.49
CA GLU A 71 -17.93 -3.95 2.90
C GLU A 71 -17.53 -3.04 1.72
N PHE A 72 -16.29 -2.57 1.76
CA PHE A 72 -15.66 -1.76 0.73
C PHE A 72 -14.48 -2.51 0.12
N VAL A 73 -14.25 -2.23 -1.16
CA VAL A 73 -13.09 -2.71 -1.89
C VAL A 73 -12.38 -1.54 -2.55
N GLU A 74 -11.08 -1.42 -2.30
CA GLU A 74 -10.21 -0.44 -2.92
C GLU A 74 -9.21 -1.14 -3.83
N HIS A 75 -9.05 -0.67 -5.07
CA HIS A 75 -8.02 -1.19 -5.97
C HIS A 75 -6.64 -0.66 -5.54
N VAL A 76 -5.70 -1.58 -5.30
CA VAL A 76 -4.35 -1.24 -4.81
C VAL A 76 -3.33 -1.24 -5.93
N MET A 77 -3.22 -2.35 -6.66
CA MET A 77 -2.28 -2.52 -7.78
C MET A 77 -2.68 -3.71 -8.64
N ASN A 78 -2.08 -3.86 -9.82
CA ASN A 78 -2.15 -5.08 -10.60
C ASN A 78 -1.01 -6.03 -10.25
N VAL A 79 -1.21 -7.33 -10.43
CA VAL A 79 -0.14 -8.32 -10.33
C VAL A 79 0.89 -8.05 -11.43
N GLY A 80 2.14 -7.91 -11.03
CA GLY A 80 3.24 -7.55 -11.92
C GLY A 80 3.54 -6.05 -11.98
N ASP A 81 2.70 -5.21 -11.38
CA ASP A 81 3.06 -3.81 -11.13
C ASP A 81 4.25 -3.74 -10.17
N ASP A 82 5.01 -2.64 -10.28
CA ASP A 82 6.12 -2.37 -9.38
C ASP A 82 5.60 -2.15 -7.94
N VAL A 83 6.30 -2.74 -6.96
CA VAL A 83 5.94 -2.69 -5.54
C VAL A 83 5.81 -1.25 -5.03
N ILE A 84 6.46 -0.27 -5.66
CA ILE A 84 6.27 1.15 -5.32
C ILE A 84 4.80 1.60 -5.38
N VAL A 85 3.96 0.96 -6.19
CA VAL A 85 2.52 1.27 -6.25
C VAL A 85 1.85 0.95 -4.91
N PHE A 86 2.06 -0.26 -4.40
CA PHE A 86 1.59 -0.67 -3.08
C PHE A 86 2.20 0.18 -1.96
N VAL A 87 3.51 0.42 -2.01
CA VAL A 87 4.21 1.21 -0.98
C VAL A 87 3.66 2.64 -0.92
N ALA A 88 3.40 3.26 -2.08
CA ALA A 88 2.78 4.58 -2.13
C ALA A 88 1.34 4.56 -1.60
N TRP A 89 0.53 3.56 -2.01
CA TRP A 89 -0.82 3.37 -1.48
C TRP A 89 -0.82 3.23 0.05
N PHE A 90 0.03 2.37 0.61
CA PHE A 90 0.14 2.13 2.04
C PHE A 90 0.46 3.41 2.81
N PHE A 91 1.51 4.14 2.40
CA PHE A 91 1.89 5.36 3.12
C PHE A 91 0.88 6.50 2.95
N PHE A 92 0.13 6.52 1.84
CA PHE A 92 -0.96 7.46 1.66
C PHE A 92 -2.16 7.12 2.55
N THR A 93 -2.66 5.88 2.52
CA THR A 93 -3.86 5.48 3.27
C THR A 93 -3.64 5.47 4.77
N GLN A 94 -2.46 5.06 5.24
CA GLN A 94 -2.19 4.90 6.67
C GLN A 94 -1.60 6.17 7.32
N PHE A 95 -0.94 7.04 6.53
CA PHE A 95 -0.18 8.17 7.08
C PHE A 95 -0.36 9.50 6.32
N ASP A 96 -1.25 9.56 5.33
CA ASP A 96 -1.47 10.74 4.46
C ASP A 96 -0.19 11.27 3.78
N ILE A 97 0.80 10.39 3.55
CA ILE A 97 2.00 10.74 2.81
C ILE A 97 1.66 10.70 1.32
N LYS A 98 1.83 11.84 0.64
CA LYS A 98 1.52 11.94 -0.79
C LYS A 98 2.36 10.96 -1.59
N ASN A 99 1.74 10.28 -2.55
CA ASN A 99 2.43 9.35 -3.47
C ASN A 99 3.70 9.95 -4.08
N ARG A 100 3.69 11.24 -4.44
CA ARG A 100 4.87 11.92 -4.98
C ARG A 100 6.07 11.86 -4.03
N ASP A 101 5.84 12.00 -2.74
CA ASP A 101 6.89 12.03 -1.72
C ASP A 101 7.45 10.62 -1.49
N THR A 102 6.59 9.60 -1.47
CA THR A 102 7.02 8.18 -1.44
C THR A 102 7.84 7.81 -2.66
N TYR A 103 7.42 8.22 -3.87
CA TYR A 103 8.20 7.98 -5.08
C TYR A 103 9.54 8.71 -5.05
N ALA A 104 9.58 9.96 -4.59
CA ALA A 104 10.81 10.73 -4.46
C ALA A 104 11.78 10.07 -3.47
N ALA A 105 11.26 9.53 -2.36
CA ALA A 105 12.03 8.76 -1.37
C ALA A 105 12.66 7.49 -1.98
N ALA A 106 12.00 6.87 -2.96
CA ALA A 106 12.57 5.76 -3.75
C ALA A 106 13.58 6.20 -4.82
N GLY A 107 13.84 7.51 -4.98
CA GLY A 107 14.63 8.05 -6.09
C GLY A 107 13.91 7.98 -7.44
N ARG A 108 12.58 7.89 -7.43
CA ARG A 108 11.74 7.72 -8.62
C ARG A 108 10.88 8.94 -8.87
N THR A 109 10.49 9.14 -10.13
CA THR A 109 9.53 10.20 -10.49
C THR A 109 8.13 9.62 -10.51
N TYR A 110 7.23 10.17 -9.68
CA TYR A 110 5.83 9.81 -9.73
C TYR A 110 5.20 10.24 -11.06
N LYS A 111 4.61 9.27 -11.76
CA LYS A 111 3.75 9.54 -12.92
C LYS A 111 2.33 9.26 -12.49
N GLN A 112 1.53 10.32 -12.40
CA GLN A 112 0.11 10.18 -12.10
C GLN A 112 -0.52 9.29 -13.18
N PRO A 113 -1.22 8.20 -12.80
CA PRO A 113 -1.94 7.41 -13.77
C PRO A 113 -2.94 8.30 -14.50
N LYS A 114 -3.04 8.12 -15.83
CA LYS A 114 -4.05 8.84 -16.61
C LYS A 114 -5.42 8.46 -16.05
N ARG A 115 -6.23 9.46 -15.69
CA ARG A 115 -7.63 9.24 -15.36
C ARG A 115 -8.28 8.59 -16.59
N SER A 116 -8.64 7.31 -16.48
CA SER A 116 -9.49 6.62 -17.45
C SER A 116 -10.92 7.09 -17.29
#